data_AF-A0A533S4K7-F1
#
_entry.id   AF-A0A533S4K7-F1
#
_cell.length_a   1.000
_cell.length_b   1.000
_cell.length_c   1.000
_cell.angle_alpha   90.00
_cell.angle_beta   90.00
_cell.angle_gamma   90.00
#
_symmetry.space_group_name_H-M   'P 1'
#
loop_
_entity.id
_entity.type
_entity.pdbx_description
1 polymer ?
#
loop_
_entity_poly.entity_id
_entity_poly.type
_entity_poly.pdbx_seq_one_letter_code
_entity_poly.pdbx_strand_id
1 'polypeptide(L)'
;LGEFAALATERIAQVQAEPVLSDEPGQDDLLFMTSVPWVTFTSILHPIHMHPADSVPRIAWGRFVTREGRTWMPVAVQAHHALLDGLHVGRYYQRIQELFDHPEAFLSS
;
A
#
# COMPACT_ATOMS: atom_id res chain seq x y z
N LEU A 1 -9.66 -14.41 2.47
CA LEU A 1 -8.25 -13.98 2.72
C LEU A 1 -7.22 -15.11 2.87
N GLY A 2 -7.59 -16.31 3.31
CA GLY A 2 -6.64 -17.40 3.58
C GLY A 2 -5.80 -17.82 2.36
N GLU A 3 -6.42 -17.90 1.18
CA GLU A 3 -5.72 -18.19 -0.08
C GLU A 3 -4.64 -17.16 -0.40
N PHE A 4 -4.99 -15.86 -0.35
CA PHE A 4 -4.04 -14.77 -0.56
C PHE A 4 -2.85 -14.85 0.41
N ALA A 5 -3.09 -15.10 1.70
CA ALA A 5 -2.03 -15.21 2.69
C ALA A 5 -1.09 -16.40 2.42
N ALA A 6 -1.63 -17.54 1.98
CA ALA A 6 -0.84 -18.71 1.62
C ALA A 6 0.06 -18.42 0.40
N LEU A 7 -0.51 -17.85 -0.67
CA LEU A 7 0.22 -17.46 -1.88
C LEU A 7 1.29 -16.40 -1.58
N ALA A 8 0.96 -15.40 -0.75
CA ALA A 8 1.92 -14.38 -0.35
C ALA A 8 3.09 -14.98 0.44
N THR A 9 2.82 -15.94 1.35
CA THR A 9 3.87 -16.62 2.13
C THR A 9 4.82 -17.40 1.23
N GLU A 10 4.27 -18.16 0.27
CA GLU A 10 5.06 -18.90 -0.71
C GLU A 10 5.92 -17.95 -1.57
N ARG A 11 5.31 -16.88 -2.09
CA ARG A 11 6.02 -15.90 -2.93
C ARG A 11 7.12 -15.17 -2.17
N ILE A 12 6.90 -14.83 -0.90
CA ILE A 12 7.93 -14.23 -0.03
C ILE A 12 9.11 -15.18 0.10
N ALA A 13 8.88 -16.47 0.36
CA ALA A 13 9.95 -17.46 0.50
C ALA A 13 10.75 -17.62 -0.81
N GLN A 14 10.06 -17.64 -1.96
CA GLN A 14 10.70 -17.71 -3.27
C GLN A 14 11.60 -16.50 -3.54
N VAL A 15 11.10 -15.28 -3.35
CA VAL A 15 11.86 -14.04 -3.60
C VAL A 15 13.01 -13.86 -2.61
N GLN A 16 12.90 -14.38 -1.38
CA GLN A 16 14.01 -14.40 -0.43
C GLN A 16 15.14 -15.34 -0.87
N ALA A 17 14.81 -16.47 -1.50
CA ALA A 17 15.80 -17.40 -2.03
C ALA A 17 16.47 -16.87 -3.30
N GLU A 18 15.70 -16.20 -4.16
CA GLU A 18 16.15 -15.64 -5.44
C GLU A 18 15.67 -14.19 -5.60
N PRO A 19 16.44 -13.20 -5.12
CA PRO A 19 16.04 -11.80 -5.17
C PRO A 19 15.95 -11.29 -6.61
N VAL A 20 14.75 -10.83 -6.99
CA VAL A 20 14.50 -10.10 -8.24
C VAL A 20 14.16 -8.66 -7.88
N LEU A 21 14.90 -7.70 -8.45
CA LEU A 21 14.74 -6.26 -8.18
C LEU A 21 14.11 -5.50 -9.36
N SER A 22 13.82 -6.19 -10.45
CA SER A 22 13.23 -5.61 -11.65
C SER A 22 11.78 -6.04 -11.79
N ASP A 23 10.94 -5.11 -12.21
CA ASP A 23 9.58 -5.43 -12.65
C ASP A 23 9.63 -6.29 -13.93
N GLU A 24 8.63 -7.16 -14.09
CA GLU A 24 8.48 -7.90 -15.34
C GLU A 24 8.02 -6.94 -16.46
N PRO A 25 8.70 -6.91 -17.61
CA PRO A 25 8.32 -6.00 -18.70
C PRO A 25 6.87 -6.24 -19.17
N GLY A 26 6.07 -5.17 -19.21
CA GLY A 26 4.69 -5.21 -19.69
C GLY A 26 3.65 -5.58 -18.64
N GLN A 27 4.03 -5.59 -17.36
CA GLN A 27 3.09 -5.79 -16.27
C GLN A 27 2.40 -4.47 -15.87
N ASP A 28 1.12 -4.35 -16.22
CA ASP A 28 0.31 -3.14 -15.96
C ASP A 28 -0.65 -3.29 -14.76
N ASP A 29 -0.68 -4.44 -14.11
CA ASP A 29 -1.58 -4.78 -13.00
C ASP A 29 -0.92 -4.67 -11.61
N LEU A 30 -0.10 -3.64 -11.44
CA LEU A 30 0.72 -3.45 -10.23
C LEU A 30 0.11 -2.45 -9.24
N LEU A 31 0.41 -2.70 -7.96
CA LEU A 31 0.34 -1.72 -6.87
C LEU A 31 1.71 -1.65 -6.22
N PHE A 32 2.29 -0.47 -6.12
CA PHE A 32 3.55 -0.28 -5.41
C PHE A 32 3.28 0.03 -3.95
N MET A 33 3.69 -0.89 -3.07
CA MET A 33 3.43 -0.81 -1.64
C MET A 33 4.75 -0.78 -0.87
N THR A 34 4.87 0.13 0.09
CA THR A 34 6.06 0.25 0.94
C THR A 34 5.69 0.37 2.41
N SER A 35 6.31 -0.47 3.23
CA SER A 35 6.24 -0.37 4.69
C SER A 35 7.52 0.27 5.23
N VAL A 36 7.37 1.36 5.99
CA VAL A 36 8.47 2.02 6.72
C VAL A 36 8.22 1.90 8.23
N PRO A 37 8.31 0.68 8.80
CA PRO A 37 7.85 0.39 10.16
C PRO A 37 8.67 1.07 11.26
N TRP A 38 9.79 1.71 10.91
CA TRP A 38 10.66 2.43 11.85
C TRP A 38 10.31 3.91 12.00
N VAL A 39 9.55 4.49 11.07
CA VAL A 39 9.34 5.94 10.97
C VAL A 39 7.85 6.27 11.07
N THR A 40 7.50 7.16 11.98
CA THR A 40 6.16 7.78 12.04
C THR A 40 6.23 9.11 11.27
N PHE A 41 5.96 9.07 9.98
CA PHE A 41 6.04 10.25 9.11
C PHE A 41 4.76 11.10 9.15
N THR A 42 4.89 12.37 8.79
CA THR A 42 3.77 13.27 8.47
C THR A 42 3.60 13.47 6.97
N SER A 43 4.65 13.22 6.18
CA SER A 43 4.63 13.22 4.72
C SER A 43 5.73 12.31 4.18
N ILE A 44 5.47 11.68 3.04
CA ILE A 44 6.44 10.92 2.25
C ILE A 44 6.07 11.08 0.77
N LEU A 45 7.09 11.20 -0.08
CA LEU A 45 6.96 11.31 -1.53
C LEU A 45 7.94 10.34 -2.17
N HIS A 46 7.46 9.58 -3.15
CA HIS A 46 8.31 8.76 -3.99
C HIS A 46 8.77 9.60 -5.19
N PRO A 47 10.07 9.65 -5.50
CA PRO A 47 10.52 10.16 -6.79
C PRO A 47 9.94 9.26 -7.89
N ILE A 48 9.21 9.86 -8.83
CA ILE A 48 8.64 9.13 -9.97
C ILE A 48 9.22 9.70 -11.25
N HIS A 49 9.72 8.82 -12.11
CA HIS A 49 10.02 9.15 -13.49
C HIS A 49 8.70 9.16 -14.27
N MET A 50 8.26 10.33 -14.73
CA MET A 50 7.01 10.47 -15.50
C MET A 50 7.16 10.11 -16.99
N HIS A 51 8.33 9.62 -17.39
CA HIS A 51 8.65 9.20 -18.75
C HIS A 51 9.37 7.84 -18.75
N PRO A 52 8.76 6.78 -19.33
CA PRO A 52 7.40 6.71 -19.89
C PRO A 52 6.32 7.01 -18.83
N ALA A 53 5.08 7.26 -19.27
CA ALA A 53 4.00 7.64 -18.37
C ALA A 53 3.79 6.56 -17.29
N ASP A 54 3.79 6.99 -16.03
CA ASP A 54 3.61 6.12 -14.86
C ASP A 54 2.18 6.26 -14.33
N SER A 55 1.44 5.15 -14.39
CA SER A 55 0.06 5.04 -13.94
C SER A 55 -0.09 4.33 -12.59
N VAL A 56 1.00 3.76 -12.05
CA VAL A 56 0.94 2.81 -10.94
C VAL A 56 0.78 3.57 -9.61
N PRO A 57 -0.33 3.38 -8.88
CA PRO A 57 -0.50 4.03 -7.59
C PRO A 57 0.50 3.48 -6.58
N ARG A 58 1.01 4.37 -5.74
CA ARG A 58 1.98 4.08 -4.67
C ARG A 58 1.34 4.32 -3.32
N ILE A 59 1.40 3.31 -2.46
CA ILE A 59 0.85 3.35 -1.10
C ILE A 59 1.99 3.11 -0.13
N ALA A 60 2.20 4.02 0.82
CA ALA A 60 3.17 3.85 1.88
C ALA A 60 2.51 3.95 3.25
N TRP A 61 2.94 3.11 4.19
CA TRP A 61 2.57 3.23 5.60
C TRP A 61 3.78 3.19 6.52
N GLY A 62 3.67 3.94 7.60
CA GLY A 62 4.75 4.08 8.59
C GLY A 62 4.46 3.37 9.90
N ARG A 63 5.34 3.59 10.87
CA ARG A 63 5.20 3.09 12.23
C ARG A 63 3.94 3.66 12.90
N PHE A 64 3.08 2.78 13.39
CA PHE A 64 1.93 3.16 14.20
C PHE A 64 2.35 3.68 15.59
N VAL A 65 1.54 4.55 16.18
CA VAL A 65 1.74 5.11 17.52
C VAL A 65 0.43 5.16 18.28
N THR A 66 0.45 4.82 19.57
CA THR A 66 -0.74 4.95 20.43
C THR A 66 -0.70 6.29 21.16
N ARG A 67 -1.77 7.08 21.02
CA ARG A 67 -1.96 8.38 21.69
C ARG A 67 -3.43 8.55 22.04
N GLU A 68 -3.71 9.00 23.27
CA GLU A 68 -5.08 9.28 23.72
C GLU A 68 -6.05 8.09 23.57
N GLY A 69 -5.55 6.88 23.83
CA GLY A 69 -6.34 5.64 23.68
C GLY A 69 -6.61 5.22 22.24
N ARG A 70 -6.04 5.89 21.24
CA ARG A 70 -6.18 5.55 19.82
C ARG A 70 -4.83 5.15 19.22
N THR A 71 -4.84 4.16 18.34
CA THR A 71 -3.68 3.78 17.53
C THR A 71 -3.74 4.50 16.20
N TRP A 72 -2.71 5.29 15.90
CA TRP A 72 -2.57 6.08 14.70
C TRP A 72 -1.51 5.46 13.80
N MET A 73 -1.79 5.30 12.51
CA MET A 73 -0.83 4.85 11.51
C MET A 73 -0.79 5.86 10.36
N PRO A 74 0.38 6.43 10.01
CA PRO A 74 0.47 7.30 8.85
C PRO A 74 0.38 6.46 7.57
N VAL A 75 -0.49 6.87 6.66
CA VAL A 75 -0.70 6.26 5.33
C VAL A 75 -0.63 7.37 4.29
N ALA A 76 0.12 7.15 3.21
CA ALA A 76 0.25 8.08 2.10
C ALA A 76 -0.11 7.37 0.79
N VAL A 77 -0.86 8.07 -0.06
CA VAL A 77 -1.22 7.64 -1.41
C VAL A 77 -0.67 8.66 -2.40
N GLN A 78 0.12 8.19 -3.36
CA GLN A 78 0.64 8.97 -4.48
C GLN A 78 0.19 8.32 -5.78
N ALA A 79 -0.46 9.09 -6.65
CA ALA A 79 -1.01 8.58 -7.89
C ALA A 79 -1.09 9.67 -8.97
N HIS A 80 -1.26 9.25 -10.22
CA HIS A 80 -1.28 10.14 -11.37
C HIS A 80 -2.64 10.83 -11.54
N HIS A 81 -2.66 12.17 -11.54
CA HIS A 81 -3.92 12.94 -11.57
C HIS A 81 -4.74 12.82 -12.86
N ALA A 82 -4.12 12.40 -13.97
CA ALA A 82 -4.86 12.09 -15.20
C ALA A 82 -5.76 10.84 -15.07
N LEU A 83 -5.54 9.99 -14.05
CA LEU A 83 -6.30 8.77 -13.83
C LEU A 83 -7.24 8.87 -12.63
N LEU A 84 -6.90 9.70 -11.65
CA LEU A 84 -7.71 9.89 -10.44
C LEU A 84 -7.70 11.32 -9.92
N ASP A 85 -8.70 11.64 -9.12
CA ASP A 85 -8.86 12.93 -8.46
C ASP A 85 -9.03 12.77 -6.95
N GLY A 86 -9.30 13.89 -6.26
CA GLY A 86 -9.50 13.90 -4.81
C GLY A 86 -10.67 13.05 -4.32
N LEU A 87 -11.71 12.79 -5.13
CA LEU A 87 -12.83 11.93 -4.75
C LEU A 87 -12.38 10.49 -4.58
N HIS A 88 -11.57 9.99 -5.50
CA HIS A 88 -11.07 8.61 -5.47
C HIS A 88 -10.18 8.37 -4.25
N VAL A 89 -9.24 9.29 -3.99
CA VAL A 89 -8.35 9.22 -2.84
C VAL A 89 -9.12 9.38 -1.52
N GLY A 90 -10.11 10.28 -1.48
CA GLY A 90 -10.98 10.45 -0.32
C GLY A 90 -11.76 9.17 0.03
N ARG A 91 -12.35 8.51 -0.99
CA ARG A 91 -13.04 7.23 -0.82
C ARG A 91 -12.11 6.12 -0.36
N TYR A 92 -10.88 6.07 -0.88
CA TYR A 92 -9.86 5.13 -0.41
C TYR A 92 -9.60 5.29 1.10
N TYR A 93 -9.38 6.51 1.57
CA TYR A 93 -9.14 6.76 3.00
C TYR A 93 -10.36 6.46 3.89
N GLN A 94 -11.57 6.72 3.41
CA GLN A 94 -12.79 6.31 4.13
C GLN A 94 -12.86 4.79 4.24
N ARG A 95 -12.63 4.08 3.13
CA ARG A 95 -12.73 2.62 3.08
C ARG A 95 -11.68 1.93 3.95
N ILE A 96 -10.43 2.41 3.94
CA ILE A 96 -9.38 1.83 4.79
C ILE A 96 -9.66 2.08 6.27
N GLN A 97 -10.24 3.24 6.63
CA GLN A 97 -10.65 3.50 7.99
C GLN A 97 -11.76 2.54 8.45
N GLU A 98 -12.80 2.34 7.62
CA GLU A 98 -13.85 1.35 7.90
C GLU A 98 -13.29 -0.07 8.07
N LEU A 99 -12.33 -0.46 7.24
CA LEU A 99 -11.64 -1.76 7.34
C LEU A 99 -10.89 -1.90 8.68
N PHE A 100 -10.29 -0.83 9.19
CA PHE A 100 -9.59 -0.83 10.47
C PHE A 100 -10.51 -0.75 11.68
N ASP A 101 -11.66 -0.11 11.55
CA ASP A 101 -12.66 -0.04 12.62
C ASP A 101 -13.42 -1.37 12.78
N HIS A 102 -13.57 -2.13 11.69
CA HIS A 102 -14.33 -3.39 11.64
C HIS A 102 -13.59 -4.53 10.92
N PRO A 103 -12.35 -4.89 11.34
CA PRO A 103 -11.54 -5.86 10.61
C PRO A 103 -12.18 -7.25 10.54
N GLU A 104 -12.87 -7.70 11.58
CA GLU A 104 -13.54 -9.00 11.64
C GLU A 104 -14.57 -9.21 10.53
N ALA A 105 -15.25 -8.15 10.09
CA ALA A 105 -16.23 -8.22 9.01
C ALA A 105 -15.58 -8.57 7.65
N PHE A 106 -14.26 -8.41 7.53
CA PHE A 106 -13.50 -8.66 6.31
C PHE A 106 -12.53 -9.83 6.45
N LEU A 107 -12.06 -10.12 7.66
CA LEU A 107 -11.16 -11.25 7.95
C LEU A 107 -11.89 -12.60 7.99
N SER A 108 -13.21 -12.61 8.21
CA SER A 108 -14.03 -13.83 8.29
C SER A 108 -14.61 -14.31 6.95
N SER A 109 -14.31 -13.60 5.85
CA SER A 109 -14.61 -13.99 4.46
C SER A 109 -13.39 -14.56 3.73
#